data_AF-A0A525JJG5-F1
#
_entry.id   AF-A0A525JJG5-F1
#
_cell.length_a   1.000
_cell.length_b   1.000
_cell.length_c   1.000
_cell.angle_alpha   90.00
_cell.angle_beta   90.00
_cell.angle_gamma   90.00
#
_symmetry.space_group_name_H-M   'P 1'
#
loop_
_entity.id
_entity.type
_entity.pdbx_description
1 polymer ?
#
loop_
_entity_poly.entity_id
_entity_poly.type
_entity_poly.pdbx_seq_one_letter_code
_entity_poly.pdbx_strand_id
1 'polypeptide(L)'
;MGDLLPNGNDIDVINQLTTRFTASPFSALKHYVSSSHDDFLWGNGKSLARASFRLNIWPTSGPKAKARWFAFLARILSRQNQIDIQNALKTAVENSAGNIVGVHFWAQFDATIPQNTYVVRVTREAADAIGNVFLRITLLCDHEIPAGEAGDPNPGPDLGEIGPVHPLAKKKKKPGKGKKPGKKKVAKKRTAKKRAAKKRR
;
A
#
# COMPACT_ATOMS: atom_id res chain seq x y z
N MET A 1 -2.17 17.94 26.53
CA MET A 1 -3.37 17.16 26.90
C MET A 1 -4.15 16.91 25.62
N GLY A 2 -4.31 15.65 25.23
CA GLY A 2 -4.97 15.24 23.98
C GLY A 2 -4.42 13.93 23.41
N ASP A 3 -4.08 12.95 24.25
CA ASP A 3 -3.84 11.57 23.82
C ASP A 3 -5.14 10.81 23.98
N LEU A 4 -5.77 10.46 22.87
CA LEU A 4 -6.72 9.34 22.69
C LEU A 4 -7.21 9.33 21.23
N LEU A 5 -6.75 8.44 20.34
CA LEU A 5 -5.40 8.17 19.82
C LEU A 5 -5.61 7.47 18.45
N PRO A 6 -4.91 7.80 17.35
CA PRO A 6 -4.74 6.84 16.27
C PRO A 6 -4.12 5.55 16.87
N ASN A 7 -4.73 4.39 16.60
CA ASN A 7 -4.20 3.13 17.13
C ASN A 7 -2.85 2.80 16.46
N GLY A 8 -2.11 1.82 16.98
CA GLY A 8 -0.81 1.45 16.41
C GLY A 8 -0.85 1.07 14.92
N ASN A 9 -2.01 0.63 14.42
CA ASN A 9 -2.23 0.33 13.01
C ASN A 9 -2.40 1.60 12.17
N ASP A 10 -3.11 2.61 12.69
CA ASP A 10 -3.29 3.90 12.04
C ASP A 10 -1.96 4.65 11.94
N ILE A 11 -1.16 4.62 13.01
CA ILE A 11 0.18 5.20 13.04
C ILE A 11 1.11 4.51 12.01
N ASP A 12 1.09 3.18 11.92
CA ASP A 12 1.85 2.42 10.93
C ASP A 12 1.49 2.86 9.50
N VAL A 13 0.20 2.95 9.20
CA VAL A 13 -0.28 3.38 7.88
C VAL A 13 0.08 4.84 7.58
N ILE A 14 -0.08 5.75 8.54
CA ILE A 14 0.28 7.16 8.39
C ILE A 14 1.77 7.31 8.08
N ASN A 15 2.63 6.55 8.77
CA ASN A 15 4.07 6.55 8.52
C ASN A 15 4.40 5.98 7.13
N GLN A 16 3.73 4.91 6.71
CA GLN A 16 3.90 4.33 5.37
C GLN A 16 3.46 5.30 4.27
N LEU A 17 2.31 5.96 4.43
CA LEU A 17 1.81 6.99 3.52
C LEU A 17 2.80 8.15 3.42
N THR A 18 3.18 8.72 4.57
CA THR A 18 4.13 9.83 4.63
C THR A 18 5.48 9.46 3.97
N THR A 19 6.00 8.26 4.23
CA THR A 19 7.25 7.79 3.60
C THR A 19 7.11 7.65 2.07
N ARG A 20 5.95 7.20 1.57
CA ARG A 20 5.72 7.00 0.13
C ARG A 20 5.52 8.30 -0.63
N PHE A 21 4.95 9.31 0.03
CA PHE A 21 4.64 10.60 -0.56
C PHE A 21 5.61 11.71 -0.16
N THR A 22 6.78 11.36 0.37
CA THR A 22 7.89 12.30 0.59
C THR A 22 9.19 11.79 -0.03
N ALA A 23 10.15 12.71 -0.21
CA ALA A 23 11.52 12.42 -0.64
C ALA A 23 11.61 11.57 -1.94
N SER A 24 12.64 10.70 -2.03
CA SER A 24 12.93 9.89 -3.22
C SER A 24 11.77 8.99 -3.67
N PRO A 25 11.02 8.30 -2.78
CA PRO A 25 9.83 7.55 -3.18
C PRO A 25 8.79 8.39 -3.91
N PHE A 26 8.57 9.62 -3.46
CA PHE A 26 7.61 10.53 -4.11
C PHE A 26 8.10 10.99 -5.48
N SER A 27 9.39 11.31 -5.62
CA SER A 27 9.98 11.63 -6.93
C SER A 27 9.82 10.46 -7.92
N ALA A 28 10.03 9.23 -7.48
CA ALA A 28 9.83 8.03 -8.30
C ALA A 28 8.36 7.84 -8.70
N LEU A 29 7.43 8.14 -7.78
CA LEU A 29 5.99 8.10 -8.05
C LEU A 29 5.59 9.14 -9.10
N LYS A 30 6.07 10.38 -8.98
CA LYS A 30 5.84 11.45 -9.96
C LYS A 30 6.37 11.04 -11.34
N HIS A 31 7.59 10.53 -11.40
CA HIS A 31 8.18 10.06 -12.65
C HIS A 31 7.34 8.93 -13.26
N TYR A 32 6.96 7.92 -12.47
CA TYR A 32 6.12 6.82 -12.94
C TYR A 32 4.85 7.33 -13.59
N VAL A 33 4.04 8.11 -12.86
CA VAL A 33 2.78 8.68 -13.36
C VAL A 33 2.99 9.48 -14.64
N SER A 34 4.02 10.33 -14.69
CA SER A 34 4.33 11.13 -15.89
C SER A 34 4.75 10.29 -17.11
N SER A 35 5.41 9.15 -16.88
CA SER A 35 5.95 8.29 -17.93
C SER A 35 4.94 7.25 -18.45
N SER A 36 4.13 6.67 -17.56
CA SER A 36 3.18 5.60 -17.89
C SER A 36 1.78 6.13 -18.21
N HIS A 37 1.49 7.39 -17.86
CA HIS A 37 0.14 7.97 -17.88
C HIS A 37 -0.86 7.15 -17.03
N ASP A 38 -0.34 6.39 -16.05
CA ASP A 38 -1.16 5.59 -15.15
C ASP A 38 -1.64 6.46 -13.98
N ASP A 39 -2.95 6.69 -13.95
CA ASP A 39 -3.66 7.52 -12.98
C ASP A 39 -4.16 6.73 -11.77
N PHE A 40 -3.58 5.57 -11.45
CA PHE A 40 -4.09 4.65 -10.42
C PHE A 40 -4.42 5.22 -9.03
N LEU A 41 -3.91 6.40 -8.71
CA LEU A 41 -4.20 7.15 -7.49
C LEU A 41 -5.52 7.97 -7.56
N TRP A 42 -5.92 8.44 -8.74
CA TRP A 42 -7.04 9.39 -8.95
C TRP A 42 -7.84 9.16 -10.25
N GLY A 43 -7.65 8.02 -10.92
CA GLY A 43 -8.30 7.71 -12.18
C GLY A 43 -9.78 7.41 -12.07
N ASN A 44 -10.48 7.52 -13.19
CA ASN A 44 -11.92 7.21 -13.25
C ASN A 44 -12.19 5.75 -12.85
N GLY A 45 -13.04 5.56 -11.85
CA GLY A 45 -13.39 4.23 -11.31
C GLY A 45 -12.32 3.60 -10.41
N LYS A 46 -11.26 4.34 -10.04
CA LYS A 46 -10.22 3.87 -9.12
C LYS A 46 -10.58 4.22 -7.67
N SER A 47 -10.47 3.24 -6.77
CA SER A 47 -10.73 3.43 -5.34
C SER A 47 -9.44 3.65 -4.56
N LEU A 48 -9.52 4.40 -3.46
CA LEU A 48 -8.39 4.57 -2.53
C LEU A 48 -7.88 3.22 -1.99
N ALA A 49 -8.78 2.25 -1.79
CA ALA A 49 -8.39 0.89 -1.38
C ALA A 49 -7.45 0.22 -2.39
N ARG A 50 -7.71 0.40 -3.69
CA ARG A 50 -6.85 -0.12 -4.78
C ARG A 50 -5.51 0.60 -4.84
N ALA A 51 -5.51 1.93 -4.71
CA ALA A 51 -4.28 2.72 -4.63
C ALA A 51 -3.41 2.27 -3.44
N SER A 52 -4.02 2.09 -2.27
CA SER A 52 -3.37 1.57 -1.06
C SER A 52 -2.78 0.17 -1.29
N PHE A 53 -3.50 -0.69 -2.02
CA PHE A 53 -3.00 -2.02 -2.38
C PHE A 53 -1.77 -1.93 -3.31
N ARG A 54 -1.83 -1.14 -4.37
CA ARG A 54 -0.72 -0.97 -5.33
C ARG A 54 0.52 -0.41 -4.66
N LEU A 55 0.36 0.61 -3.81
CA LEU A 55 1.48 1.21 -3.07
C LEU A 55 2.06 0.32 -1.97
N ASN A 56 1.42 -0.81 -1.70
CA ASN A 56 1.73 -1.70 -0.58
C ASN A 56 1.69 -0.95 0.76
N ILE A 57 0.55 -0.31 1.02
CA ILE A 57 0.26 0.45 2.23
C ILE A 57 -0.98 -0.15 2.89
N TRP A 58 -0.82 -0.72 4.08
CA TRP A 58 -1.93 -1.16 4.94
C TRP A 58 -1.38 -1.56 6.31
N PRO A 59 -2.24 -1.66 7.35
CA PRO A 59 -1.81 -2.15 8.65
C PRO A 59 -1.34 -3.60 8.58
N THR A 60 -0.24 -3.91 9.24
CA THR A 60 0.35 -5.26 9.22
C THR A 60 0.08 -6.09 10.47
N SER A 61 -0.53 -5.48 11.50
CA SER A 61 -0.74 -6.12 12.79
C SER A 61 -2.23 -6.11 13.21
N GLY A 62 -2.62 -7.08 14.03
CA GLY A 62 -3.99 -7.18 14.56
C GLY A 62 -4.99 -7.96 13.68
N PRO A 63 -6.12 -8.39 14.27
CA PRO A 63 -7.11 -9.21 13.58
C PRO A 63 -7.81 -8.41 12.49
N LYS A 64 -7.83 -8.95 11.27
CA LYS A 64 -8.50 -8.36 10.09
C LYS A 64 -8.12 -6.91 9.77
N ALA A 65 -7.03 -6.37 10.32
CA ALA A 65 -6.68 -4.95 10.19
C ALA A 65 -6.53 -4.48 8.74
N LYS A 66 -5.93 -5.33 7.89
CA LYS A 66 -5.86 -5.09 6.44
C LYS A 66 -7.23 -5.00 5.78
N ALA A 67 -8.15 -5.91 6.09
CA ALA A 67 -9.49 -5.92 5.51
C ALA A 67 -10.32 -4.71 5.99
N ARG A 68 -10.18 -4.36 7.28
CA ARG A 68 -10.80 -3.16 7.87
C ARG A 68 -10.29 -1.88 7.23
N TRP A 69 -8.99 -1.81 6.94
CA TRP A 69 -8.40 -0.68 6.22
C TRP A 69 -8.98 -0.52 4.81
N PHE A 70 -9.18 -1.62 4.08
CA PHE A 70 -9.80 -1.54 2.76
C PHE A 70 -11.28 -1.17 2.83
N ALA A 71 -12.03 -1.66 3.82
CA ALA A 71 -13.40 -1.19 4.06
C ALA A 71 -13.42 0.30 4.39
N PHE A 72 -12.44 0.77 5.17
CA PHE A 72 -12.29 2.18 5.51
C PHE A 72 -12.17 3.04 4.26
N LEU A 73 -11.22 2.71 3.39
CA LEU A 73 -10.96 3.45 2.16
C LEU A 73 -12.02 3.29 1.08
N ALA A 74 -12.78 2.19 1.07
CA ALA A 74 -13.76 1.90 0.04
C ALA A 74 -15.16 2.44 0.37
N ARG A 75 -15.63 2.29 1.61
CA ARG A 75 -17.04 2.53 1.97
C ARG A 75 -17.29 3.27 3.29
N ILE A 76 -16.40 3.19 4.28
CA ILE A 76 -16.61 3.91 5.55
C ILE A 76 -16.27 5.39 5.39
N LEU A 77 -15.17 5.69 4.69
CA LEU A 77 -14.84 7.04 4.32
C LEU A 77 -15.86 7.56 3.30
N SER A 78 -16.48 8.70 3.59
CA SER A 78 -17.47 9.29 2.68
C SER A 78 -16.90 9.53 1.29
N ARG A 79 -17.75 9.46 0.27
CA ARG A 79 -17.30 9.66 -1.13
C ARG A 79 -16.64 11.03 -1.33
N GLN A 80 -17.14 12.07 -0.65
CA GLN A 80 -16.53 13.40 -0.72
C GLN A 80 -15.10 13.41 -0.17
N ASN A 81 -14.89 12.82 1.01
CA ASN A 81 -13.55 12.69 1.57
C ASN A 81 -12.61 11.88 0.68
N GLN A 82 -13.11 10.81 0.03
CA GLN A 82 -12.33 10.05 -0.93
C GLN A 82 -11.86 10.93 -2.09
N ILE A 83 -12.78 11.73 -2.67
CA ILE A 83 -12.49 12.67 -3.75
C ILE A 83 -11.48 13.73 -3.29
N ASP A 84 -11.64 14.29 -2.08
CA ASP A 84 -10.74 15.32 -1.55
C ASP A 84 -9.30 14.81 -1.40
N ILE A 85 -9.13 13.56 -0.91
CA ILE A 85 -7.82 12.90 -0.86
C ILE A 85 -7.26 12.70 -2.27
N GLN A 86 -8.06 12.17 -3.20
CA GLN A 86 -7.62 11.92 -4.57
C GLN A 86 -7.19 13.21 -5.27
N ASN A 87 -7.95 14.29 -5.12
CA ASN A 87 -7.64 15.60 -5.68
C ASN A 87 -6.36 16.19 -5.06
N ALA A 88 -6.17 16.05 -3.76
CA ALA A 88 -4.95 16.50 -3.09
C ALA A 88 -3.72 15.74 -3.60
N LEU A 89 -3.82 14.42 -3.74
CA LEU A 89 -2.77 13.57 -4.30
C LEU A 89 -2.46 13.91 -5.75
N LYS A 90 -3.49 14.11 -6.57
CA LYS A 90 -3.36 14.54 -7.96
C LYS A 90 -2.63 15.87 -8.06
N THR A 91 -3.05 16.86 -7.27
CA THR A 91 -2.42 18.18 -7.20
C THR A 91 -0.94 18.07 -6.80
N ALA A 92 -0.62 17.20 -5.83
CA ALA A 92 0.74 16.99 -5.37
C ALA A 92 1.63 16.35 -6.44
N VAL A 93 1.11 15.36 -7.18
CA VAL A 93 1.88 14.60 -8.15
C VAL A 93 2.03 15.35 -9.47
N GLU A 94 0.94 15.92 -9.99
CA GLU A 94 0.97 16.74 -11.22
C GLU A 94 1.78 18.02 -11.00
N ASN A 95 1.73 18.59 -9.79
CA ASN A 95 2.58 19.68 -9.34
C ASN A 95 2.74 20.80 -10.39
N SER A 96 1.62 21.29 -10.94
CA SER A 96 1.66 22.25 -12.06
C SER A 96 2.41 23.54 -11.74
N ALA A 97 2.52 23.90 -10.45
CA ALA A 97 3.26 25.06 -9.96
C ALA A 97 4.76 24.78 -9.67
N GLY A 98 5.21 23.52 -9.74
CA GLY A 98 6.61 23.13 -9.55
C GLY A 98 7.09 23.04 -8.10
N ASN A 99 6.40 23.64 -7.14
CA ASN A 99 6.89 23.83 -5.77
C ASN A 99 6.44 22.79 -4.72
N ILE A 100 5.56 21.84 -5.08
CA ILE A 100 5.11 20.79 -4.15
C ILE A 100 6.10 19.63 -4.16
N VAL A 101 6.75 19.41 -3.01
CA VAL A 101 7.83 18.41 -2.84
C VAL A 101 7.39 17.16 -2.08
N GLY A 102 6.17 17.13 -1.54
CA GLY A 102 5.63 15.96 -0.88
C GLY A 102 4.27 16.16 -0.26
N VAL A 103 3.76 15.09 0.35
CA VAL A 103 2.52 15.04 1.11
C VAL A 103 2.76 14.40 2.47
N HIS A 104 2.37 15.10 3.54
CA HIS A 104 2.32 14.60 4.90
C HIS A 104 0.91 14.14 5.24
N PHE A 105 0.82 12.98 5.89
CA PHE A 105 -0.45 12.42 6.36
C PHE A 105 -0.53 12.52 7.87
N TRP A 106 -1.71 12.86 8.36
CA TRP A 106 -2.00 12.98 9.78
C TRP A 106 -3.37 12.40 10.08
N ALA A 107 -3.54 11.86 11.28
CA ALA A 107 -4.84 11.61 11.86
C ALA A 107 -4.93 12.37 13.17
N GLN A 108 -6.07 13.00 13.43
CA GLN A 108 -6.28 13.84 14.60
C GLN A 108 -7.69 13.61 15.13
N PHE A 109 -7.79 13.43 16.45
CA PHE A 109 -9.08 13.44 17.13
C PHE A 109 -9.68 14.86 17.12
N ASP A 110 -10.93 14.98 16.71
CA ASP A 110 -11.65 16.25 16.70
C ASP A 110 -13.12 16.01 17.09
N ALA A 111 -13.47 16.35 18.34
CA ALA A 111 -14.83 16.21 18.85
C ALA A 111 -15.83 17.22 18.25
N THR A 112 -15.37 18.16 17.43
CA THR A 112 -16.24 19.17 16.80
C THR A 112 -16.80 18.71 15.46
N ILE A 113 -16.27 17.62 14.88
CA ILE A 113 -16.85 17.02 13.67
C ILE A 113 -18.12 16.24 14.03
N PRO A 114 -19.04 15.99 13.07
CA PRO A 114 -20.24 15.21 13.34
C PRO A 114 -19.92 13.81 13.90
N GLN A 115 -20.75 13.33 14.82
CA GLN A 115 -20.53 12.04 15.47
C GLN A 115 -20.55 10.87 14.48
N ASN A 116 -19.70 9.88 14.72
CA ASN A 116 -19.51 8.70 13.87
C ASN A 116 -19.14 9.08 12.42
N THR A 117 -18.32 10.13 12.25
CA THR A 117 -17.86 10.55 10.93
C THR A 117 -16.36 10.74 10.86
N TYR A 118 -15.90 10.91 9.62
CA TYR A 118 -14.53 11.27 9.31
C TYR A 118 -14.58 12.52 8.46
N VAL A 119 -13.64 13.44 8.63
CA VAL A 119 -13.53 14.65 7.81
C VAL A 119 -12.09 14.78 7.31
N VAL A 120 -11.92 15.00 6.01
CA VAL A 120 -10.60 15.25 5.44
C VAL A 120 -10.34 16.74 5.39
N ARG A 121 -9.20 17.17 5.94
CA ARG A 121 -8.70 18.54 5.82
C ARG A 121 -7.40 18.54 5.05
N VAL A 122 -7.39 19.26 3.93
CA VAL A 122 -6.20 19.46 3.10
C VAL A 122 -5.68 20.87 3.32
N THR A 123 -4.43 20.99 3.73
CA THR A 123 -3.76 22.29 3.96
C THR A 123 -2.42 22.32 3.25
N ARG A 124 -1.94 23.52 2.94
CA ARG A 124 -0.55 23.74 2.49
C ARG A 124 0.28 24.12 3.72
N GLU A 125 1.37 23.42 3.93
CA GLU A 125 2.35 23.82 4.94
C GLU A 125 3.05 25.12 4.50
N ALA A 126 3.68 25.80 5.46
CA ALA A 126 4.49 26.98 5.14
C ALA A 126 5.62 26.58 4.19
N ALA A 127 5.87 27.44 3.19
CA ALA A 127 6.96 27.23 2.26
C ALA A 127 8.31 27.29 2.99
N ASP A 128 9.26 26.44 2.60
CA ASP A 128 10.64 26.52 3.06
C ASP A 128 11.36 27.74 2.46
N ALA A 129 12.62 27.95 2.86
CA ALA A 129 13.42 29.08 2.40
C ALA A 129 13.68 29.11 0.87
N ILE A 130 13.42 27.99 0.17
CA ILE A 130 13.63 27.83 -1.28
C ILE A 130 12.26 27.83 -2.01
N GLY A 131 11.15 27.99 -1.27
CA GLY A 131 9.80 28.05 -1.80
C GLY A 131 9.11 26.69 -1.94
N ASN A 132 9.73 25.60 -1.46
CA ASN A 132 9.11 24.28 -1.49
C ASN A 132 8.00 24.16 -0.46
N VAL A 133 6.93 23.46 -0.83
CA VAL A 133 5.74 23.29 0.00
C VAL A 133 5.42 21.80 0.15
N PHE A 134 5.04 21.41 1.36
CA PHE A 134 4.37 20.12 1.61
C PHE A 134 2.86 20.33 1.65
N LEU A 135 2.12 19.41 1.03
CA LEU A 135 0.69 19.30 1.28
C LEU A 135 0.46 18.46 2.53
N ARG A 136 -0.46 18.87 3.39
CA ARG A 136 -0.86 18.13 4.58
C ARG A 136 -2.29 17.65 4.43
N ILE A 137 -2.48 16.33 4.42
CA ILE A 137 -3.78 15.68 4.46
C ILE A 137 -4.00 15.19 5.89
N THR A 138 -4.95 15.80 6.59
CA THR A 138 -5.33 15.43 7.95
C THR A 138 -6.69 14.75 7.93
N LEU A 139 -6.76 13.52 8.41
CA LEU A 139 -7.99 12.82 8.70
C LEU A 139 -8.45 13.18 10.12
N LEU A 140 -9.51 13.98 10.22
CA LEU A 140 -10.17 14.26 11.48
C LEU A 140 -11.14 13.12 11.78
N CYS A 141 -11.08 12.59 13.01
CA CYS A 141 -11.95 11.51 13.47
C CYS A 141 -12.45 11.77 14.90
N ASP A 142 -13.66 11.32 15.21
CA ASP A 142 -14.19 11.27 16.57
C ASP A 142 -14.19 9.84 17.15
N HIS A 143 -13.91 8.85 16.30
CA HIS A 143 -13.86 7.43 16.65
C HIS A 143 -12.81 6.70 15.78
N GLU A 144 -12.38 5.52 16.25
CA GLU A 144 -11.58 4.60 15.43
C GLU A 144 -12.47 3.82 14.45
N ILE A 145 -11.86 3.24 13.41
CA ILE A 145 -12.54 2.23 12.59
C ILE A 145 -13.11 1.15 13.54
N PRO A 146 -14.40 0.78 13.47
CA PRO A 146 -14.97 -0.17 14.43
C PRO A 146 -14.19 -1.50 14.48
N ALA A 147 -13.88 -1.99 15.69
CA ALA A 147 -13.11 -3.23 15.88
C ALA A 147 -13.83 -4.46 15.32
N GLY A 148 -15.17 -4.47 15.39
CA GLY A 148 -16.04 -5.52 14.84
C GLY A 148 -16.28 -5.43 13.33
N GLU A 149 -15.72 -4.43 12.65
CA GLU A 149 -15.88 -4.27 11.20
C GLU A 149 -15.36 -5.52 10.46
N ALA A 150 -16.23 -6.11 9.63
CA ALA A 150 -15.92 -7.35 8.92
C ALA A 150 -14.73 -7.16 7.96
N GLY A 151 -14.58 -5.93 7.46
CA GLY A 151 -13.60 -5.56 6.46
C GLY A 151 -14.02 -5.96 5.05
N ASP A 152 -13.34 -5.41 4.06
CA ASP A 152 -13.58 -5.71 2.65
C ASP A 152 -12.48 -6.64 2.12
N PRO A 153 -12.79 -7.47 1.11
CA PRO A 153 -11.79 -8.32 0.48
C PRO A 153 -10.67 -7.48 -0.14
N ASN A 154 -9.50 -8.10 -0.32
CA ASN A 154 -8.40 -7.47 -1.01
C ASN A 154 -8.84 -7.09 -2.45
N PRO A 155 -8.68 -5.82 -2.88
CA PRO A 155 -9.02 -5.41 -4.25
C PRO A 155 -8.25 -6.18 -5.34
N GLY A 156 -7.15 -6.84 -4.99
CA GLY A 156 -6.38 -7.68 -5.91
C GLY A 156 -5.43 -6.88 -6.80
N PRO A 157 -4.51 -7.57 -7.51
CA PRO A 157 -3.63 -6.92 -8.48
C PRO A 157 -4.39 -6.58 -9.77
N ASP A 158 -3.94 -5.54 -10.46
CA ASP A 158 -4.32 -5.29 -11.85
C ASP A 158 -3.69 -6.38 -12.74
N LEU A 159 -4.32 -6.69 -13.88
CA LEU A 159 -3.76 -7.66 -14.83
C LEU A 159 -2.36 -7.21 -15.27
N GLY A 160 -1.33 -7.94 -14.81
CA GLY A 160 0.06 -7.71 -15.20
C GLY A 160 0.93 -6.88 -14.24
N GLU A 161 0.43 -6.48 -13.07
CA GLU A 161 1.24 -5.67 -12.13
C GLU A 161 2.01 -6.47 -11.07
N ILE A 162 3.26 -6.06 -10.84
CA ILE A 162 4.05 -6.41 -9.66
C ILE A 162 4.16 -5.12 -8.82
N GLY A 163 3.38 -5.03 -7.74
CA GLY A 163 3.48 -3.90 -6.81
C GLY A 163 4.85 -3.87 -6.09
N PRO A 164 5.33 -2.68 -5.66
CA PRO A 164 6.55 -2.53 -4.88
C PRO A 164 6.53 -3.38 -3.59
N VAL A 165 7.68 -3.92 -3.16
CA VAL A 165 7.74 -4.75 -1.95
C VAL A 165 7.31 -3.96 -0.72
N HIS A 166 6.34 -4.49 0.04
CA HIS A 166 5.86 -3.90 1.30
C HIS A 166 7.01 -3.81 2.34
N PRO A 167 7.26 -2.65 2.97
CA PRO A 167 8.42 -2.44 3.85
C PRO A 167 8.46 -3.36 5.07
N LEU A 168 7.30 -3.84 5.54
CA LEU A 168 7.17 -4.77 6.67
C LEU A 168 6.97 -6.24 6.29
N ALA A 169 7.03 -6.60 5.01
CA ALA A 169 7.07 -8.01 4.64
C ALA A 169 8.43 -8.55 5.09
N LYS A 170 8.52 -9.07 6.34
CA LYS A 170 9.61 -9.96 6.76
C LYS A 170 9.89 -10.86 5.58
N LYS A 171 11.07 -10.69 4.94
CA LYS A 171 11.46 -11.50 3.79
C LYS A 171 11.21 -12.94 4.19
N LYS A 172 10.15 -13.57 3.65
CA LYS A 172 10.02 -15.02 3.72
C LYS A 172 11.30 -15.50 3.07
N LYS A 173 12.23 -16.02 3.88
CA LYS A 173 13.46 -16.62 3.38
C LYS A 173 13.02 -17.60 2.30
N LYS A 174 13.29 -17.27 1.03
CA LYS A 174 13.11 -18.23 -0.06
C LYS A 174 13.87 -19.48 0.38
N PRO A 175 13.27 -20.68 0.41
CA PRO A 175 14.04 -21.88 0.64
C PRO A 175 15.12 -21.90 -0.44
N GLY A 176 16.37 -21.80 -0.01
CA GLY A 176 17.51 -21.69 -0.91
C GLY A 176 17.48 -22.84 -1.90
N LYS A 177 17.69 -22.53 -3.18
CA LYS A 177 18.11 -23.51 -4.18
C LYS A 177 19.35 -24.20 -3.61
N GLY A 178 19.15 -25.41 -3.07
CA GLY A 178 20.22 -26.27 -2.60
C GLY A 178 21.20 -26.53 -3.75
N LYS A 179 22.37 -25.89 -3.67
CA LYS A 179 23.59 -26.30 -4.35
C LYS A 179 23.81 -27.78 -4.05
N LYS A 180 23.67 -28.66 -5.06
CA LYS A 180 24.18 -30.03 -4.98
C LYS A 180 25.71 -29.97 -5.07
N PRO A 181 26.47 -30.46 -4.08
CA PRO A 181 27.91 -30.64 -4.24
C PRO A 181 28.15 -31.94 -5.03
N GLY A 182 29.08 -31.88 -5.97
CA GLY A 182 29.43 -32.99 -6.86
C GLY A 182 30.04 -34.18 -6.12
N LYS A 183 29.81 -35.38 -6.68
CA LYS A 183 30.66 -36.55 -6.48
C LYS A 183 30.94 -37.19 -7.84
N LYS A 184 32.18 -37.05 -8.31
CA LYS A 184 32.82 -37.93 -9.32
C LYS A 184 32.92 -39.34 -8.73
N LYS A 185 32.57 -40.37 -9.50
CA LYS A 185 33.25 -41.69 -9.54
C LYS A 185 32.75 -42.58 -10.70
N VAL A 186 33.52 -42.56 -11.78
CA VAL A 186 34.06 -43.67 -12.60
C VAL A 186 33.36 -45.05 -12.58
N ALA A 187 32.92 -45.45 -13.78
CA ALA A 187 32.92 -46.76 -14.47
C ALA A 187 32.60 -48.09 -13.73
N LYS A 188 31.65 -48.86 -14.28
CA LYS A 188 31.92 -50.21 -14.81
C LYS A 188 30.79 -50.81 -15.68
N LYS A 189 31.25 -51.36 -16.80
CA LYS A 189 30.66 -52.23 -17.82
C LYS A 189 29.96 -53.48 -17.23
N ARG A 190 28.82 -53.92 -17.80
CA ARG A 190 28.50 -55.29 -18.29
C ARG A 190 27.00 -55.67 -18.21
N THR A 191 26.38 -55.73 -19.40
CA THR A 191 25.61 -56.86 -19.98
C THR A 191 24.76 -57.80 -19.11
N ALA A 192 23.47 -57.86 -19.50
CA ALA A 192 22.73 -59.03 -20.00
C ALA A 192 21.67 -59.72 -19.12
N LYS A 193 20.53 -59.96 -19.82
CA LYS A 193 19.72 -61.19 -19.95
C LYS A 193 18.29 -61.18 -19.35
N LYS A 194 17.33 -61.19 -20.28
CA LYS A 194 16.16 -62.10 -20.47
C LYS A 194 15.29 -62.41 -19.24
N ARG A 195 13.98 -62.13 -19.29
CA ARG A 195 12.83 -62.97 -19.77
C ARG A 195 11.78 -62.88 -18.63
N ALA A 196 10.46 -63.04 -18.74
CA ALA A 196 9.51 -63.34 -19.81
C ALA A 196 8.08 -63.10 -19.25
N ALA A 197 7.12 -62.91 -20.17
CA ALA A 197 5.70 -63.29 -20.10
C ALA A 197 4.82 -62.58 -19.02
N LYS A 198 3.52 -62.33 -19.20
CA LYS A 198 2.47 -63.02 -19.98
C LYS A 198 1.23 -62.09 -20.00
N LYS A 199 0.60 -61.91 -21.19
CA LYS A 199 -0.86 -62.03 -21.53
C LYS A 199 -1.90 -61.35 -20.59
N ARG A 200 -3.03 -60.72 -20.98
CA ARG A 200 -3.96 -60.76 -22.12
C ARG A 200 -4.78 -59.44 -22.09
N ARG A 201 -5.14 -58.88 -23.24
CA ARG A 201 -6.51 -58.89 -23.80
C ARG A 201 -6.47 -58.36 -25.21
#